data_AF-A0A353CUL3-F1
#
_entry.id   AF-A0A353CUL3-F1
#
_cell.length_a   1.000
_cell.length_b   1.000
_cell.length_c   1.000
_cell.angle_alpha   90.00
_cell.angle_beta   90.00
_cell.angle_gamma   90.00
#
_symmetry.space_group_name_H-M   'P 1'
#
loop_
_entity.id
_entity.type
_entity.pdbx_description
1 polymer ?
#
loop_
_entity_poly.entity_id
_entity_poly.type
_entity_poly.pdbx_seq_one_letter_code
_entity_poly.pdbx_strand_id
1 'polypeptide(L)'
;MISLKELMTKHDAFTGLTMGNYALARAMAEAGLKVATSYPGSPTPEIGAALLSVPPAERPYYFEFSTNEKVAIEIAAGASMNGHLSACFFKSVGLNVAADSLIQLSMMELIGGMVVILGDDPGANSSQNEQDNRHFARMSYIPMLEPASPREAREMFLEAASISRRLRMPVFLRLTTHVCHARERVDFGPLPAGGEGWESKFDPKNGPYVPVAATVFPLKEKALRKQDEFGRLMDVSAMNRLFPAASGPARLGIVSAGLPALCAVEAVAAAGAPVDVLKLGSTWPLPSEKLCDFMGSHEEVFVLEDLDRVLETGIKALAFDRGLKCRIHSRREAADLMGEMTPPRAAAMLAAAWPGHFKAPPPRPSSE
;
A
#
# COMPACT_ATOMS: atom_id res chain seq x y z
N MET A 1 -9.12 -27.71 2.18
CA MET A 1 -8.33 -26.47 2.19
C MET A 1 -7.19 -26.68 1.21
N ILE A 2 -7.01 -25.79 0.24
CA ILE A 2 -5.91 -25.90 -0.75
C ILE A 2 -4.56 -25.84 0.00
N SER A 3 -3.60 -26.69 -0.36
CA SER A 3 -2.26 -26.61 0.23
C SER A 3 -1.53 -25.35 -0.24
N LEU A 4 -0.50 -24.88 0.48
CA LEU A 4 0.28 -23.71 0.02
C LEU A 4 0.94 -23.96 -1.34
N LYS A 5 1.50 -25.16 -1.54
CA LYS A 5 2.06 -25.55 -2.84
C LYS A 5 0.99 -25.46 -3.93
N GLU A 6 -0.18 -26.07 -3.71
CA GLU A 6 -1.26 -26.07 -4.69
C GLU A 6 -1.80 -24.64 -4.94
N LEU A 7 -1.89 -23.79 -3.91
CA LEU A 7 -2.25 -22.38 -4.07
C LEU A 7 -1.28 -21.70 -5.06
N MET A 8 0.02 -21.90 -4.85
CA MET A 8 1.09 -21.25 -5.61
C MET A 8 1.29 -21.82 -7.02
N THR A 9 0.96 -23.09 -7.25
CA THR A 9 1.21 -23.77 -8.54
C THR A 9 -0.04 -24.02 -9.39
N LYS A 10 -1.25 -23.77 -8.85
CA LYS A 10 -2.49 -23.94 -9.61
C LYS A 10 -2.56 -22.96 -10.77
N HIS A 11 -2.51 -23.51 -11.98
CA HIS A 11 -2.37 -22.76 -13.22
C HIS A 11 -3.65 -22.09 -13.69
N ASP A 12 -4.80 -22.76 -13.57
CA ASP A 12 -6.09 -22.21 -13.96
C ASP A 12 -6.63 -21.24 -12.91
N ALA A 13 -7.52 -20.33 -13.33
CA ALA A 13 -8.22 -19.43 -12.42
C ALA A 13 -9.06 -20.22 -11.40
N PHE A 14 -9.11 -19.74 -10.17
CA PHE A 14 -9.88 -20.36 -9.09
C PHE A 14 -10.20 -19.36 -7.98
N THR A 15 -11.22 -19.67 -7.19
CA THR A 15 -11.57 -18.91 -5.99
C THR A 15 -11.17 -19.71 -4.74
N GLY A 16 -10.54 -19.06 -3.76
CA GLY A 16 -10.10 -19.71 -2.53
C GLY A 16 -10.18 -18.81 -1.31
N LEU A 17 -10.49 -19.40 -0.14
CA LEU A 17 -10.35 -18.72 1.15
C LEU A 17 -8.88 -18.73 1.54
N THR A 18 -8.28 -17.56 1.71
CA THR A 18 -6.84 -17.39 1.89
C THR A 18 -6.53 -16.25 2.85
N MET A 19 -5.32 -16.26 3.39
CA MET A 19 -4.77 -15.19 4.22
C MET A 19 -4.09 -14.12 3.35
N GLY A 20 -4.02 -12.86 3.79
CA GLY A 20 -3.42 -11.75 3.04
C GLY A 20 -2.02 -12.03 2.51
N ASN A 21 -1.11 -12.52 3.37
CA ASN A 21 0.26 -12.88 2.94
C ASN A 21 0.29 -13.91 1.82
N TYR A 22 -0.61 -14.90 1.87
CA TYR A 22 -0.70 -15.95 0.85
C TYR A 22 -1.37 -15.45 -0.43
N ALA A 23 -2.37 -14.56 -0.32
CA ALA A 23 -2.96 -13.87 -1.47
C ALA A 23 -1.90 -13.06 -2.22
N LEU A 24 -1.08 -12.32 -1.49
CA LEU A 24 0.02 -11.53 -2.03
C LEU A 24 1.09 -12.41 -2.69
N ALA A 25 1.53 -13.49 -2.02
CA ALA A 25 2.50 -14.42 -2.60
C ALA A 25 1.96 -15.06 -3.89
N ARG A 26 0.67 -15.41 -3.94
CA ARG A 26 0.06 -15.91 -5.17
C ARG A 26 0.01 -14.84 -6.26
N ALA A 27 -0.26 -13.57 -5.89
CA ALA A 27 -0.23 -12.44 -6.82
C ALA A 27 1.17 -12.21 -7.43
N MET A 28 2.24 -12.44 -6.66
CA MET A 28 3.61 -12.46 -7.17
C MET A 28 3.78 -13.48 -8.31
N ALA A 29 3.26 -14.69 -8.13
CA ALA A 29 3.30 -15.72 -9.16
C ALA A 29 2.44 -15.34 -10.39
N GLU A 30 1.25 -14.74 -10.19
CA GLU A 30 0.40 -14.21 -11.29
C GLU A 30 1.11 -13.13 -12.10
N ALA A 31 1.84 -12.22 -11.45
CA ALA A 31 2.56 -11.14 -12.10
C ALA A 31 3.84 -11.60 -12.86
N GLY A 32 4.15 -12.90 -12.81
CA GLY A 32 5.39 -13.46 -13.37
C GLY A 32 6.63 -12.95 -12.66
N LEU A 33 6.57 -12.78 -11.32
CA LEU A 33 7.72 -12.38 -10.52
C LEU A 33 8.91 -13.30 -10.80
N LYS A 34 10.11 -12.72 -10.89
CA LYS A 34 11.36 -13.45 -11.09
C LYS A 34 12.24 -13.50 -9.86
N VAL A 35 12.31 -12.41 -9.10
CA VAL A 35 13.17 -12.33 -7.91
C VAL A 35 12.36 -11.80 -6.73
N ALA A 36 12.28 -12.57 -5.65
CA ALA A 36 11.84 -12.09 -4.35
C ALA A 36 13.02 -12.12 -3.37
N THR A 37 13.13 -11.12 -2.52
CA THR A 37 14.06 -11.11 -1.39
C THR A 37 13.35 -10.61 -0.14
N SER A 38 13.88 -10.99 1.02
CA SER A 38 13.33 -10.57 2.30
C SER A 38 14.36 -10.63 3.39
N TYR A 39 14.13 -9.89 4.47
CA TYR A 39 14.69 -10.22 5.78
C TYR A 39 13.53 -10.57 6.72
N PRO A 40 13.61 -11.65 7.50
CA PRO A 40 12.48 -12.12 8.31
C PRO A 40 11.97 -11.06 9.29
N GLY A 41 10.67 -10.75 9.23
CA GLY A 41 10.03 -9.85 10.18
C GLY A 41 8.50 -9.88 10.09
N SER A 42 7.83 -10.16 11.23
CA SER A 42 6.36 -10.12 11.35
C SER A 42 5.83 -8.73 10.95
N PRO A 43 4.73 -8.61 10.19
CA PRO A 43 3.73 -9.62 9.86
C PRO A 43 3.92 -10.31 8.50
N THR A 44 5.12 -10.30 7.90
CA THR A 44 5.36 -10.79 6.52
C THR A 44 6.00 -12.19 6.32
N PRO A 45 6.47 -12.97 7.33
CA PRO A 45 7.17 -14.24 7.07
C PRO A 45 6.38 -15.26 6.26
N GLU A 46 5.06 -15.25 6.36
CA GLU A 46 4.18 -16.18 5.66
C GLU A 46 4.18 -15.96 4.14
N ILE A 47 4.56 -14.76 3.65
CA ILE A 47 4.85 -14.53 2.23
C ILE A 47 6.01 -15.45 1.80
N GLY A 48 7.10 -15.44 2.58
CA GLY A 48 8.26 -16.30 2.34
C GLY A 48 7.93 -17.78 2.48
N ALA A 49 7.08 -18.16 3.45
CA ALA A 49 6.63 -19.54 3.59
C ALA A 49 5.86 -20.05 2.36
N ALA A 50 4.97 -19.21 1.78
CA ALA A 50 4.28 -19.55 0.54
C ALA A 50 5.26 -19.66 -0.64
N LEU A 51 6.20 -18.72 -0.79
CA LEU A 51 7.21 -18.76 -1.85
C LEU A 51 8.11 -20.01 -1.76
N LEU A 52 8.47 -20.43 -0.54
CA LEU A 52 9.27 -21.63 -0.28
C LEU A 52 8.49 -22.94 -0.45
N SER A 53 7.16 -22.90 -0.38
CA SER A 53 6.32 -24.09 -0.55
C SER A 53 6.40 -24.70 -1.97
N VAL A 54 6.84 -23.90 -2.95
CA VAL A 54 7.14 -24.36 -4.31
C VAL A 54 8.56 -24.95 -4.35
N PRO A 55 8.73 -26.25 -4.66
CA PRO A 55 10.05 -26.88 -4.71
C PRO A 55 10.97 -26.23 -5.75
N PRO A 56 12.30 -26.21 -5.54
CA PRO A 56 13.24 -25.57 -6.48
C PRO A 56 13.10 -26.02 -7.94
N ALA A 57 12.79 -27.30 -8.19
CA ALA A 57 12.62 -27.83 -9.54
C ALA A 57 11.37 -27.32 -10.29
N GLU A 58 10.37 -26.82 -9.55
CA GLU A 58 9.10 -26.30 -10.09
C GLU A 58 9.02 -24.78 -9.99
N ARG A 59 10.02 -24.12 -9.39
CA ARG A 59 9.96 -22.71 -9.01
C ARG A 59 10.37 -21.81 -10.19
N PRO A 60 9.46 -20.96 -10.72
CA PRO A 60 9.78 -20.08 -11.85
C PRO A 60 10.50 -18.78 -11.43
N TYR A 61 10.80 -18.63 -10.14
CA TYR A 61 11.41 -17.47 -9.50
C TYR A 61 12.55 -17.85 -8.56
N TYR A 62 13.43 -16.89 -8.29
CA TYR A 62 14.40 -16.93 -7.21
C TYR A 62 13.79 -16.32 -5.95
N PHE A 63 13.99 -16.96 -4.80
CA PHE A 63 13.63 -16.41 -3.49
C PHE A 63 14.71 -16.75 -2.46
N GLU A 64 15.09 -15.75 -1.67
CA GLU A 64 15.96 -15.90 -0.51
C GLU A 64 15.51 -15.01 0.67
N PHE A 65 15.90 -15.44 1.87
CA PHE A 65 16.08 -14.52 2.99
C PHE A 65 17.52 -14.02 2.97
N SER A 66 17.70 -12.72 2.77
CA SER A 66 19.00 -12.07 2.70
C SER A 66 19.59 -11.83 4.09
N THR A 67 20.83 -11.33 4.17
CA THR A 67 21.53 -11.08 5.44
C THR A 67 20.94 -9.94 6.27
N ASN A 68 20.33 -8.94 5.63
CA ASN A 68 19.56 -7.84 6.22
C ASN A 68 18.68 -7.19 5.14
N GLU A 69 17.88 -6.20 5.53
CA GLU A 69 16.94 -5.49 4.64
C GLU A 69 17.64 -4.67 3.55
N LYS A 70 18.82 -4.11 3.84
CA LYS A 70 19.63 -3.39 2.85
C LYS A 70 20.04 -4.31 1.71
N VAL A 71 20.60 -5.47 2.04
CA VAL A 71 21.01 -6.48 1.04
C VAL A 71 19.79 -7.02 0.28
N ALA A 72 18.67 -7.26 0.97
CA ALA A 72 17.44 -7.69 0.32
C ALA A 72 16.98 -6.67 -0.76
N ILE A 73 16.95 -5.37 -0.43
CA ILE A 73 16.62 -4.32 -1.39
C ILE A 73 17.60 -4.26 -2.55
N GLU A 74 18.90 -4.35 -2.28
CA GLU A 74 19.94 -4.22 -3.32
C GLU A 74 19.87 -5.35 -4.35
N ILE A 75 19.61 -6.59 -3.90
CA ILE A 75 19.43 -7.74 -4.79
C ILE A 75 18.16 -7.57 -5.65
N ALA A 76 17.05 -7.16 -5.05
CA ALA A 76 15.81 -6.91 -5.78
C ALA A 76 15.98 -5.77 -6.81
N ALA A 77 16.64 -4.68 -6.42
CA ALA A 77 16.94 -3.56 -7.32
C ALA A 77 17.86 -4.01 -8.48
N GLY A 78 18.88 -4.81 -8.19
CA GLY A 78 19.77 -5.41 -9.20
C GLY A 78 19.02 -6.25 -10.23
N ALA A 79 18.13 -7.13 -9.77
CA ALA A 79 17.28 -7.92 -10.65
C ALA A 79 16.36 -7.04 -11.52
N SER A 80 15.83 -5.96 -10.96
CA SER A 80 14.98 -5.02 -11.68
C SER A 80 15.73 -4.21 -12.74
N MET A 81 16.93 -3.72 -12.44
CA MET A 81 17.81 -3.10 -13.43
C MET A 81 18.17 -4.06 -14.56
N ASN A 82 18.24 -5.36 -14.26
CA ASN A 82 18.48 -6.41 -15.24
C ASN A 82 17.24 -6.77 -16.09
N GLY A 83 16.10 -6.12 -15.88
CA GLY A 83 14.88 -6.32 -16.65
C GLY A 83 13.92 -7.37 -16.11
N HIS A 84 14.13 -7.84 -14.88
CA HIS A 84 13.29 -8.84 -14.24
C HIS A 84 12.41 -8.22 -13.17
N LEU A 85 11.11 -8.55 -13.14
CA LEU A 85 10.26 -8.10 -12.05
C LEU A 85 10.76 -8.66 -10.73
N SER A 86 10.99 -7.76 -9.80
CA SER A 86 11.43 -8.09 -8.47
C SER A 86 10.50 -7.58 -7.39
N ALA A 87 10.58 -8.20 -6.23
CA ALA A 87 9.88 -7.79 -5.03
C ALA A 87 10.80 -7.92 -3.83
N CYS A 88 10.69 -6.98 -2.90
CA CYS A 88 11.36 -7.06 -1.60
C CYS A 88 10.32 -6.86 -0.50
N PHE A 89 10.35 -7.68 0.54
CA PHE A 89 9.39 -7.57 1.63
C PHE A 89 10.03 -7.76 3.01
N PHE A 90 9.60 -6.98 3.97
CA PHE A 90 10.01 -7.05 5.37
C PHE A 90 9.05 -6.23 6.24
N LYS A 91 9.29 -6.28 7.55
CA LYS A 91 8.60 -5.47 8.54
C LYS A 91 8.88 -3.97 8.39
N SER A 92 7.97 -3.12 8.87
CA SER A 92 8.08 -1.65 8.86
C SER A 92 9.47 -1.09 9.16
N VAL A 93 10.03 -1.42 10.33
CA VAL A 93 11.34 -0.90 10.80
C VAL A 93 12.52 -1.33 9.93
N GLY A 94 12.32 -2.34 9.09
CA GLY A 94 13.31 -2.80 8.12
C GLY A 94 13.72 -1.72 7.12
N LEU A 95 12.82 -0.76 6.82
CA LEU A 95 13.17 0.40 6.00
C LEU A 95 14.24 1.29 6.63
N ASN A 96 14.38 1.31 7.95
CA ASN A 96 15.42 2.10 8.61
C ASN A 96 16.81 1.55 8.24
N VAL A 97 16.93 0.22 8.12
CA VAL A 97 18.16 -0.46 7.71
C VAL A 97 18.39 -0.30 6.20
N ALA A 98 17.33 -0.39 5.39
CA ALA A 98 17.41 -0.31 3.93
C ALA A 98 17.45 1.13 3.37
N ALA A 99 17.25 2.17 4.20
CA ALA A 99 17.04 3.55 3.78
C ALA A 99 18.12 4.09 2.83
N ASP A 100 19.38 3.83 3.14
CA ASP A 100 20.53 4.29 2.36
C ASP A 100 20.44 3.92 0.87
N SER A 101 20.06 2.67 0.59
CA SER A 101 19.89 2.16 -0.77
C SER A 101 18.51 2.56 -1.34
N LEU A 102 17.46 2.51 -0.53
CA LEU A 102 16.07 2.76 -0.93
C LEU A 102 15.85 4.18 -1.47
N ILE A 103 16.36 5.19 -0.77
CA ILE A 103 15.98 6.61 -0.98
C ILE A 103 16.30 7.11 -2.39
N GLN A 104 17.23 6.45 -3.06
CA GLN A 104 17.71 6.82 -4.38
C GLN A 104 17.04 6.03 -5.51
N LEU A 105 16.30 4.94 -5.20
CA LEU A 105 15.78 4.01 -6.21
C LEU A 105 14.77 4.63 -7.19
N SER A 106 13.98 5.62 -6.76
CA SER A 106 13.05 6.34 -7.65
C SER A 106 13.75 7.11 -8.77
N MET A 107 15.01 7.50 -8.53
CA MET A 107 15.87 8.21 -9.47
C MET A 107 16.59 7.26 -10.44
N MET A 108 16.54 5.96 -10.19
CA MET A 108 17.14 4.94 -11.05
C MET A 108 16.17 4.49 -12.16
N GLU A 109 16.66 3.63 -13.06
CA GLU A 109 15.85 3.00 -14.11
C GLU A 109 15.64 1.52 -13.82
N LEU A 110 14.53 1.20 -13.17
CA LEU A 110 14.17 -0.17 -12.80
C LEU A 110 13.36 -0.83 -13.92
N ILE A 111 14.03 -1.25 -15.00
CA ILE A 111 13.42 -1.72 -16.26
C ILE A 111 12.44 -2.88 -16.03
N GLY A 112 12.77 -3.80 -15.13
CA GLY A 112 11.95 -4.96 -14.79
C GLY A 112 10.75 -4.66 -13.90
N GLY A 113 10.68 -3.46 -13.31
CA GLY A 113 9.77 -3.14 -12.22
C GLY A 113 10.21 -3.76 -10.88
N MET A 114 9.86 -3.09 -9.78
CA MET A 114 10.16 -3.49 -8.42
C MET A 114 9.01 -3.09 -7.49
N VAL A 115 8.47 -4.05 -6.75
CA VAL A 115 7.48 -3.78 -5.69
C VAL A 115 8.12 -3.95 -4.34
N VAL A 116 8.06 -2.93 -3.48
CA VAL A 116 8.56 -3.01 -2.10
C VAL A 116 7.36 -3.14 -1.17
N ILE A 117 7.25 -4.29 -0.50
CA ILE A 117 6.12 -4.60 0.37
C ILE A 117 6.52 -4.31 1.82
N LEU A 118 5.72 -3.48 2.47
CA LEU A 118 5.95 -3.05 3.85
C LEU A 118 4.90 -3.70 4.74
N GLY A 119 5.33 -4.52 5.70
CA GLY A 119 4.47 -5.01 6.77
C GLY A 119 4.46 -4.03 7.94
N ASP A 120 3.60 -3.02 7.87
CA ASP A 120 3.39 -2.05 8.95
C ASP A 120 2.55 -2.65 10.08
N ASP A 121 2.81 -2.18 11.29
CA ASP A 121 2.17 -2.67 12.51
C ASP A 121 1.72 -1.48 13.37
N PRO A 122 0.65 -0.77 12.93
CA PRO A 122 0.22 0.48 13.56
C PRO A 122 -0.30 0.31 14.99
N GLY A 123 -0.47 -0.92 15.49
CA GLY A 123 -0.78 -1.19 16.90
C GLY A 123 0.41 -1.68 17.72
N ALA A 124 1.62 -1.66 17.15
CA ALA A 124 2.84 -2.22 17.73
C ALA A 124 2.66 -3.63 18.33
N ASN A 125 1.83 -4.49 17.71
CA ASN A 125 1.50 -5.82 18.20
C ASN A 125 2.76 -6.71 18.38
N SER A 126 3.77 -6.49 17.54
CA SER A 126 5.03 -7.24 17.55
C SER A 126 6.26 -6.36 17.31
N SER A 127 6.10 -5.03 17.44
CA SER A 127 7.07 -4.02 17.05
C SER A 127 7.60 -3.24 18.24
N GLN A 128 8.83 -2.73 18.16
CA GLN A 128 9.38 -1.86 19.20
C GLN A 128 8.74 -0.46 19.20
N ASN A 129 8.18 -0.02 18.07
CA ASN A 129 7.56 1.29 17.90
C ASN A 129 6.38 1.24 16.91
N GLU A 130 5.61 2.34 16.88
CA GLU A 130 4.60 2.61 15.85
C GLU A 130 5.22 3.52 14.79
N GLN A 131 5.82 2.91 13.76
CA GLN A 131 6.45 3.63 12.65
C GLN A 131 5.50 3.76 11.46
N ASP A 132 5.33 4.98 10.96
CA ASP A 132 4.57 5.26 9.75
C ASP A 132 5.47 5.38 8.52
N ASN A 133 5.45 4.37 7.66
CA ASN A 133 6.31 4.34 6.49
C ASN A 133 5.83 5.20 5.31
N ARG A 134 4.69 5.88 5.41
CA ARG A 134 4.28 6.86 4.41
C ARG A 134 5.25 8.05 4.36
N HIS A 135 6.01 8.31 5.42
CA HIS A 135 7.12 9.28 5.39
C HIS A 135 8.27 8.86 4.47
N PHE A 136 8.61 7.56 4.43
CA PHE A 136 9.62 7.05 3.50
C PHE A 136 9.17 7.20 2.04
N ALA A 137 7.87 7.01 1.75
CA ALA A 137 7.31 7.25 0.42
C ALA A 137 7.56 8.70 -0.06
N ARG A 138 7.30 9.68 0.81
CA ARG A 138 7.55 11.10 0.54
C ARG A 138 9.03 11.40 0.37
N MET A 139 9.86 10.92 1.28
CA MET A 139 11.31 11.19 1.27
C MET A 139 12.02 10.59 0.06
N SER A 140 11.60 9.38 -0.37
CA SER A 140 12.17 8.64 -1.50
C SER A 140 11.52 8.97 -2.84
N TYR A 141 10.43 9.76 -2.87
CA TYR A 141 9.60 9.99 -4.05
C TYR A 141 8.98 8.71 -4.66
N ILE A 142 8.93 7.60 -3.90
CA ILE A 142 8.39 6.32 -4.35
C ILE A 142 6.88 6.28 -4.10
N PRO A 143 6.04 6.06 -5.13
CA PRO A 143 4.59 5.94 -4.96
C PRO A 143 4.19 4.78 -4.05
N MET A 144 3.00 4.87 -3.45
CA MET A 144 2.49 3.92 -2.47
C MET A 144 1.04 3.57 -2.73
N LEU A 145 0.76 2.27 -2.77
CA LEU A 145 -0.59 1.69 -2.71
C LEU A 145 -0.83 1.08 -1.33
N GLU A 146 -2.07 1.16 -0.85
CA GLU A 146 -2.45 0.74 0.50
C GLU A 146 -3.74 -0.11 0.51
N PRO A 147 -3.62 -1.44 0.37
CA PRO A 147 -4.76 -2.34 0.39
C PRO A 147 -5.41 -2.41 1.78
N ALA A 148 -6.72 -2.65 1.80
CA ALA A 148 -7.49 -2.83 3.03
C ALA A 148 -7.85 -4.29 3.34
N SER A 149 -7.61 -5.22 2.40
CA SER A 149 -8.00 -6.63 2.55
C SER A 149 -7.09 -7.58 1.76
N PRO A 150 -7.15 -8.91 2.00
CA PRO A 150 -6.44 -9.91 1.20
C PRO A 150 -6.74 -9.83 -0.30
N ARG A 151 -7.99 -9.56 -0.69
CA ARG A 151 -8.36 -9.34 -2.11
C ARG A 151 -7.63 -8.15 -2.70
N GLU A 152 -7.63 -7.02 -2.00
CA GLU A 152 -6.95 -5.81 -2.47
C GLU A 152 -5.44 -5.98 -2.45
N ALA A 153 -4.87 -6.71 -1.49
CA ALA A 153 -3.44 -7.00 -1.48
C ALA A 153 -3.01 -7.71 -2.76
N ARG A 154 -3.83 -8.64 -3.27
CA ARG A 154 -3.62 -9.27 -4.58
C ARG A 154 -3.76 -8.25 -5.72
N GLU A 155 -4.90 -7.57 -5.81
CA GLU A 155 -5.22 -6.65 -6.92
C GLU A 155 -4.19 -5.51 -7.03
N MET A 156 -3.87 -4.89 -5.91
CA MET A 156 -2.91 -3.78 -5.85
C MET A 156 -1.47 -4.24 -6.07
N PHE A 157 -1.10 -5.49 -5.77
CA PHE A 157 0.22 -6.00 -6.15
C PHE A 157 0.35 -6.14 -7.68
N LEU A 158 -0.66 -6.69 -8.34
CA LEU A 158 -0.67 -6.81 -9.80
C LEU A 158 -0.56 -5.43 -10.46
N GLU A 159 -1.31 -4.46 -9.94
CA GLU A 159 -1.28 -3.08 -10.42
C GLU A 159 0.07 -2.41 -10.11
N ALA A 160 0.62 -2.57 -8.90
CA ALA A 160 1.95 -2.06 -8.55
C ALA A 160 3.04 -2.60 -9.47
N ALA A 161 3.02 -3.91 -9.76
CA ALA A 161 3.98 -4.55 -10.66
C ALA A 161 3.84 -4.02 -12.11
N SER A 162 2.62 -3.79 -12.57
CA SER A 162 2.34 -3.22 -13.89
C SER A 162 2.83 -1.77 -14.00
N ILE A 163 2.42 -0.91 -13.06
CA ILE A 163 2.81 0.50 -13.03
C ILE A 163 4.32 0.65 -12.83
N SER A 164 4.92 -0.15 -11.95
CA SER A 164 6.36 -0.10 -11.70
C SER A 164 7.18 -0.41 -12.95
N ARG A 165 6.78 -1.42 -13.74
CA ARG A 165 7.39 -1.69 -15.06
C ARG A 165 7.21 -0.52 -16.03
N ARG A 166 6.00 0.04 -16.11
CA ARG A 166 5.68 1.16 -17.00
C ARG A 166 6.53 2.40 -16.67
N LEU A 167 6.59 2.76 -15.40
CA LEU A 167 7.30 3.95 -14.92
C LEU A 167 8.79 3.70 -14.68
N ARG A 168 9.24 2.45 -14.70
CA ARG A 168 10.62 2.03 -14.41
C ARG A 168 11.12 2.60 -13.08
N MET A 169 10.28 2.53 -12.06
CA MET A 169 10.57 3.01 -10.71
C MET A 169 9.90 2.07 -9.70
N PRO A 170 10.40 1.97 -8.47
CA PRO A 170 9.76 1.10 -7.48
C PRO A 170 8.38 1.65 -7.10
N VAL A 171 7.51 0.77 -6.61
CA VAL A 171 6.22 1.13 -5.99
C VAL A 171 6.14 0.43 -4.64
N PHE A 172 5.77 1.19 -3.60
CA PHE A 172 5.44 0.63 -2.30
C PHE A 172 4.06 -0.01 -2.31
N LEU A 173 3.95 -1.17 -1.67
CA LEU A 173 2.69 -1.78 -1.28
C LEU A 173 2.68 -1.89 0.25
N ARG A 174 1.95 -1.01 0.92
CA ARG A 174 1.89 -0.96 2.38
C ARG A 174 0.77 -1.87 2.89
N LEU A 175 1.13 -2.92 3.60
CA LEU A 175 0.21 -3.79 4.32
C LEU A 175 0.22 -3.41 5.81
N THR A 176 -0.89 -3.63 6.50
CA THR A 176 -0.92 -3.65 7.97
C THR A 176 -0.96 -5.09 8.50
N THR A 177 -0.60 -5.29 9.77
CA THR A 177 -0.76 -6.58 10.48
C THR A 177 -2.13 -7.21 10.24
N HIS A 178 -3.19 -6.41 10.28
CA HIS A 178 -4.54 -6.87 9.98
C HIS A 178 -4.67 -7.43 8.55
N VAL A 179 -4.22 -6.69 7.53
CA VAL A 179 -4.31 -7.13 6.13
C VAL A 179 -3.51 -8.41 5.91
N CYS A 180 -2.32 -8.50 6.52
CA CYS A 180 -1.43 -9.66 6.39
C CYS A 180 -2.09 -10.95 6.89
N HIS A 181 -2.80 -10.90 8.02
CA HIS A 181 -3.35 -12.08 8.71
C HIS A 181 -4.86 -12.28 8.53
N ALA A 182 -5.58 -11.29 8.00
CA ALA A 182 -7.00 -11.42 7.65
C ALA A 182 -7.21 -12.54 6.63
N ARG A 183 -8.38 -13.16 6.68
CA ARG A 183 -8.79 -14.20 5.73
C ARG A 183 -9.99 -13.73 4.93
N GLU A 184 -9.88 -13.84 3.61
CA GLU A 184 -10.93 -13.47 2.68
C GLU A 184 -11.02 -14.51 1.57
N ARG A 185 -12.20 -14.67 0.98
CA ARG A 185 -12.37 -15.39 -0.28
C ARG A 185 -11.84 -14.50 -1.40
N VAL A 186 -10.80 -14.96 -2.09
CA VAL A 186 -10.11 -14.22 -3.16
C VAL A 186 -10.24 -15.00 -4.47
N ASP A 187 -10.47 -14.26 -5.55
CA ASP A 187 -10.52 -14.78 -6.91
C ASP A 187 -9.12 -14.63 -7.53
N PHE A 188 -8.49 -15.75 -7.87
CA PHE A 188 -7.14 -15.82 -8.44
C PHE A 188 -7.21 -16.04 -9.95
N GLY A 189 -6.35 -15.32 -10.67
CA GLY A 189 -6.16 -15.47 -12.10
C GLY A 189 -5.23 -16.64 -12.45
N PRO A 190 -5.13 -16.96 -13.74
CA PRO A 190 -4.24 -18.00 -14.19
C PRO A 190 -2.76 -17.61 -13.97
N LEU A 191 -1.90 -18.61 -13.88
CA LEU A 191 -0.45 -18.38 -13.94
C LEU A 191 -0.02 -18.11 -15.40
N PRO A 192 1.07 -17.36 -15.63
CA PRO A 192 1.65 -17.20 -16.96
C PRO A 192 2.07 -18.56 -17.55
N ALA A 193 1.62 -18.86 -18.78
CA ALA A 193 1.85 -20.13 -19.48
C ALA A 193 3.34 -20.43 -19.83
N GLY A 194 4.22 -19.46 -19.61
CA GLY A 194 5.67 -19.58 -19.72
C GLY A 194 6.32 -18.42 -18.97
N GLY A 195 7.37 -18.70 -18.19
CA GLY A 195 8.14 -17.64 -17.55
C GLY A 195 8.98 -16.91 -18.59
N GLU A 196 9.09 -15.58 -18.50
CA GLU A 196 10.13 -14.86 -19.25
C GLU A 196 11.50 -15.52 -19.01
N GLY A 197 12.38 -15.55 -20.02
CA GLY A 197 13.74 -16.04 -19.83
C GLY A 197 14.50 -15.22 -18.77
N TRP A 198 15.62 -15.77 -18.30
CA TRP A 198 16.58 -15.03 -17.45
C TRP A 198 17.55 -14.16 -18.27
N GLU A 199 17.10 -13.74 -19.45
CA GLU A 199 17.90 -12.91 -20.34
C GLU A 199 18.05 -11.50 -19.75
N SER A 200 19.29 -11.05 -19.66
CA SER A 200 19.63 -9.71 -19.20
C SER A 200 19.11 -8.66 -20.20
N LYS A 201 18.32 -7.71 -19.70
CA LYS A 201 17.91 -6.51 -20.44
C LYS A 201 18.68 -5.26 -19.98
N PHE A 202 19.76 -5.44 -19.23
CA PHE A 202 20.60 -4.35 -18.77
C PHE A 202 21.32 -3.70 -19.96
N ASP A 203 21.30 -2.37 -20.03
CA ASP A 203 22.08 -1.59 -20.99
C ASP A 203 22.60 -0.32 -20.30
N PRO A 204 23.92 -0.07 -20.24
CA PRO A 204 24.47 1.17 -19.71
C PRO A 204 23.85 2.45 -20.30
N LYS A 205 23.34 2.40 -21.54
CA LYS A 205 22.67 3.52 -22.22
C LYS A 205 21.27 3.83 -21.69
N ASN A 206 20.64 2.89 -20.98
CA ASN A 206 19.37 3.12 -20.31
C ASN A 206 19.53 3.95 -19.01
N GLY A 207 20.77 4.22 -18.58
CA GLY A 207 21.10 5.02 -17.40
C GLY A 207 21.14 6.55 -17.62
N PRO A 208 21.67 7.33 -16.66
CA PRO A 208 22.47 6.89 -15.52
C PRO A 208 21.63 6.21 -14.43
N TYR A 209 22.10 5.05 -13.98
CA TYR A 209 21.42 4.25 -12.95
C TYR A 209 21.75 4.69 -11.52
N VAL A 210 22.81 5.47 -11.32
CA VAL A 210 23.26 5.91 -9.99
C VAL A 210 23.31 7.43 -9.96
N PRO A 211 22.60 8.09 -9.04
CA PRO A 211 22.70 9.52 -8.87
C PRO A 211 24.05 9.88 -8.23
N VAL A 212 24.78 10.77 -8.90
CA VAL A 212 26.00 11.41 -8.41
C VAL A 212 25.86 12.91 -8.55
N ALA A 213 26.79 13.70 -8.01
CA ALA A 213 26.69 15.16 -7.98
C ALA A 213 26.35 15.80 -9.35
N ALA A 214 26.88 15.26 -10.45
CA ALA A 214 26.62 15.76 -11.80
C ALA A 214 25.26 15.33 -12.40
N THR A 215 24.67 14.21 -11.94
CA THR A 215 23.48 13.60 -12.55
C THR A 215 22.23 13.65 -11.67
N VAL A 216 22.38 14.00 -10.38
CA VAL A 216 21.28 13.91 -9.40
C VAL A 216 20.08 14.78 -9.75
N PHE A 217 20.28 16.02 -10.23
CA PHE A 217 19.15 16.92 -10.50
C PHE A 217 18.29 16.46 -11.69
N PRO A 218 18.86 16.10 -12.86
CA PRO A 218 18.08 15.50 -13.94
C PRO A 218 17.36 14.20 -13.55
N LEU A 219 18.01 13.33 -12.76
CA LEU A 219 17.40 12.08 -12.31
C LEU A 219 16.25 12.32 -11.31
N LYS A 220 16.42 13.29 -10.40
CA LYS A 220 15.35 13.73 -9.51
C LYS A 220 14.16 14.30 -10.27
N GLU A 221 14.41 15.16 -11.26
CA GLU A 221 13.33 15.69 -12.12
C GLU A 221 12.57 14.56 -12.81
N LYS A 222 13.28 13.55 -13.34
CA LYS A 222 12.65 12.37 -13.94
C LYS A 222 11.79 11.60 -12.92
N ALA A 223 12.30 11.39 -11.70
CA ALA A 223 11.56 10.73 -10.63
C ALA A 223 10.27 11.47 -10.27
N LEU A 224 10.33 12.81 -10.17
CA LEU A 224 9.15 13.64 -9.90
C LEU A 224 8.12 13.57 -11.04
N ARG A 225 8.55 13.62 -12.31
CA ARG A 225 7.63 13.46 -13.45
C ARG A 225 6.95 12.09 -13.47
N LYS A 226 7.67 11.02 -13.11
CA LYS A 226 7.09 9.67 -12.96
C LYS A 226 6.08 9.62 -11.80
N GLN A 227 6.38 10.28 -10.68
CA GLN A 227 5.46 10.43 -9.57
C GLN A 227 4.18 11.18 -9.99
N ASP A 228 4.30 12.28 -10.75
CA ASP A 228 3.13 13.01 -11.28
C ASP A 228 2.31 12.15 -12.25
N GLU A 229 2.97 11.32 -13.08
CA GLU A 229 2.28 10.35 -13.92
C GLU A 229 1.53 9.31 -13.08
N PHE A 230 2.16 8.78 -12.02
CA PHE A 230 1.50 7.88 -11.08
C PHE A 230 0.24 8.52 -10.47
N GLY A 231 0.34 9.77 -10.00
CA GLY A 231 -0.80 10.51 -9.45
C GLY A 231 -1.98 10.59 -10.41
N ARG A 232 -1.70 10.91 -11.69
CA ARG A 232 -2.72 10.93 -12.75
C ARG A 232 -3.33 9.56 -13.03
N LEU A 233 -2.55 8.48 -12.96
CA LEU A 233 -3.09 7.12 -13.07
C LEU A 233 -4.03 6.81 -11.90
N MET A 234 -3.69 7.28 -10.70
CA MET A 234 -4.51 7.06 -9.50
C MET A 234 -5.79 7.88 -9.52
N ASP A 235 -5.83 9.08 -10.10
CA ASP A 235 -7.06 9.88 -10.19
C ASP A 235 -8.21 9.15 -10.88
N VAL A 236 -7.91 8.30 -11.86
CA VAL A 236 -8.91 7.51 -12.61
C VAL A 236 -8.94 6.04 -12.21
N SER A 237 -8.11 5.62 -11.26
CA SER A 237 -8.00 4.21 -10.87
C SER A 237 -9.22 3.73 -10.10
N ALA A 238 -9.67 2.51 -10.45
CA ALA A 238 -10.72 1.77 -9.75
C ALA A 238 -10.30 1.32 -8.33
N MET A 239 -9.01 1.44 -7.98
CA MET A 239 -8.53 1.18 -6.62
C MET A 239 -9.04 2.21 -5.61
N ASN A 240 -9.43 3.40 -6.06
CA ASN A 240 -10.19 4.32 -5.22
C ASN A 240 -11.67 3.93 -5.25
N ARG A 241 -12.25 3.75 -4.07
CA ARG A 241 -13.63 3.27 -3.94
C ARG A 241 -14.47 4.26 -3.15
N LEU A 242 -15.56 4.70 -3.77
CA LEU A 242 -16.60 5.46 -3.09
C LEU A 242 -17.62 4.48 -2.48
N PHE A 243 -17.89 4.65 -1.19
CA PHE A 243 -19.01 4.04 -0.49
C PHE A 243 -20.03 5.15 -0.25
N PRO A 244 -21.11 5.22 -1.05
CA PRO A 244 -22.08 6.30 -0.93
C PRO A 244 -22.96 6.11 0.30
N ALA A 245 -23.50 7.21 0.81
CA ALA A 245 -24.52 7.22 1.84
C ALA A 245 -25.73 6.37 1.43
N ALA A 246 -26.33 5.70 2.41
CA ALA A 246 -27.47 4.82 2.18
C ALA A 246 -28.74 5.55 1.71
N SER A 247 -28.87 6.86 2.01
CA SER A 247 -30.01 7.66 1.58
C SER A 247 -29.66 9.14 1.43
N GLY A 248 -30.14 9.72 0.32
CA GLY A 248 -29.98 11.14 -0.01
C GLY A 248 -28.55 11.57 -0.41
N PRO A 249 -28.38 12.79 -0.93
CA PRO A 249 -27.05 13.36 -1.16
C PRO A 249 -26.35 13.61 0.19
N ALA A 250 -25.14 13.08 0.36
CA ALA A 250 -24.35 13.30 1.56
C ALA A 250 -23.72 14.70 1.55
N ARG A 251 -23.96 15.49 2.59
CA ARG A 251 -23.23 16.76 2.82
C ARG A 251 -21.90 16.53 3.56
N LEU A 252 -21.74 15.35 4.13
CA LEU A 252 -20.61 14.93 4.95
C LEU A 252 -19.84 13.82 4.23
N GLY A 253 -18.52 13.93 4.19
CA GLY A 253 -17.65 12.94 3.54
C GLY A 253 -16.51 12.46 4.45
N ILE A 254 -16.06 11.23 4.30
CA ILE A 254 -14.86 10.71 4.96
C ILE A 254 -13.85 10.36 3.87
N VAL A 255 -12.61 10.81 4.03
CA VAL A 255 -11.48 10.36 3.20
C VAL A 255 -10.58 9.47 4.05
N SER A 256 -10.27 8.28 3.56
CA SER A 256 -9.47 7.30 4.30
C SER A 256 -8.74 6.33 3.36
N ALA A 257 -7.86 5.48 3.90
CA ALA A 257 -7.15 4.42 3.17
C ALA A 257 -7.02 3.17 4.05
N GLY A 258 -6.67 2.03 3.45
CA GLY A 258 -6.38 0.80 4.20
C GLY A 258 -7.50 0.34 5.14
N LEU A 259 -7.11 -0.27 6.25
CA LEU A 259 -8.04 -0.72 7.32
C LEU A 259 -8.89 0.43 7.91
N PRO A 260 -8.35 1.64 8.19
CA PRO A 260 -9.15 2.76 8.69
C PRO A 260 -10.39 3.05 7.84
N ALA A 261 -10.30 2.91 6.52
CA ALA A 261 -11.44 3.11 5.64
C ALA A 261 -12.55 2.08 5.86
N LEU A 262 -12.20 0.81 6.11
CA LEU A 262 -13.18 -0.23 6.43
C LEU A 262 -13.84 0.02 7.79
N CYS A 263 -13.07 0.50 8.77
CA CYS A 263 -13.63 0.93 10.06
C CYS A 263 -14.60 2.11 9.92
N ALA A 264 -14.30 3.07 9.05
CA ALA A 264 -15.22 4.18 8.75
C ALA A 264 -16.51 3.69 8.09
N VAL A 265 -16.42 2.81 7.10
CA VAL A 265 -17.59 2.22 6.43
C VAL A 265 -18.48 1.48 7.43
N GLU A 266 -17.90 0.68 8.32
CA GLU A 266 -18.64 -0.02 9.37
C GLU A 266 -19.31 0.96 10.35
N ALA A 267 -18.60 1.99 10.80
CA ALA A 267 -19.13 2.99 11.72
C ALA A 267 -20.29 3.79 11.09
N VAL A 268 -20.18 4.17 9.82
CA VAL A 268 -21.23 4.87 9.06
C VAL A 268 -22.47 3.98 8.92
N ALA A 269 -22.28 2.70 8.54
CA ALA A 269 -23.37 1.75 8.40
C ALA A 269 -24.09 1.49 9.73
N ALA A 270 -23.34 1.30 10.82
CA ALA A 270 -23.90 1.07 12.15
C ALA A 270 -24.70 2.27 12.67
N ALA A 271 -24.28 3.49 12.34
CA ALA A 271 -24.99 4.71 12.72
C ALA A 271 -26.20 5.03 11.81
N GLY A 272 -26.27 4.45 10.61
CA GLY A 272 -27.23 4.85 9.58
C GLY A 272 -27.01 6.30 9.12
N ALA A 273 -25.77 6.79 9.20
CA ALA A 273 -25.44 8.18 8.94
C ALA A 273 -25.37 8.46 7.42
N PRO A 274 -25.87 9.62 6.95
CA PRO A 274 -25.83 10.00 5.54
C PRO A 274 -24.46 10.59 5.17
N VAL A 275 -23.43 9.73 5.18
CA VAL A 275 -22.03 10.11 4.98
C VAL A 275 -21.42 9.27 3.86
N ASP A 276 -20.76 9.91 2.90
CA ASP A 276 -19.99 9.22 1.87
C ASP A 276 -18.60 8.87 2.41
N VAL A 277 -18.04 7.70 2.05
CA VAL A 277 -16.66 7.34 2.36
C VAL A 277 -15.88 7.14 1.06
N LEU A 278 -14.90 7.99 0.81
CA LEU A 278 -13.91 7.79 -0.23
C LEU A 278 -12.70 7.05 0.35
N LYS A 279 -12.58 5.77 0.00
CA LYS A 279 -11.35 5.02 0.24
C LYS A 279 -10.36 5.26 -0.91
N LEU A 280 -9.17 5.70 -0.55
CA LEU A 280 -8.06 5.88 -1.48
C LEU A 280 -7.33 4.55 -1.69
N GLY A 281 -6.99 4.25 -2.94
CA GLY A 281 -6.10 3.14 -3.30
C GLY A 281 -4.62 3.50 -3.18
N SER A 282 -4.30 4.78 -3.33
CA SER A 282 -2.96 5.33 -3.15
C SER A 282 -2.93 6.40 -2.07
N THR A 283 -1.89 6.35 -1.23
CA THR A 283 -1.64 7.34 -0.17
C THR A 283 -0.47 8.27 -0.49
N TRP A 284 0.28 7.98 -1.55
CA TRP A 284 1.32 8.85 -2.08
C TRP A 284 1.67 8.53 -3.54
N PRO A 285 1.72 9.51 -4.45
CA PRO A 285 1.09 10.83 -4.33
C PRO A 285 -0.43 10.69 -4.17
N LEU A 286 -1.08 11.75 -3.69
CA LEU A 286 -2.52 11.77 -3.53
C LEU A 286 -3.23 11.89 -4.91
N PRO A 287 -4.35 11.17 -5.15
CA PRO A 287 -5.19 11.36 -6.34
C PRO A 287 -5.91 12.71 -6.24
N SER A 288 -5.25 13.74 -6.77
CA SER A 288 -5.55 15.14 -6.45
C SER A 288 -6.88 15.60 -7.05
N GLU A 289 -7.18 15.24 -8.30
CA GLU A 289 -8.44 15.61 -8.93
C GLU A 289 -9.62 14.89 -8.26
N LYS A 290 -9.49 13.58 -7.99
CA LYS A 290 -10.54 12.82 -7.29
C LYS A 290 -10.84 13.38 -5.90
N LEU A 291 -9.79 13.77 -5.17
CA LEU A 291 -9.93 14.39 -3.85
C LEU A 291 -10.57 15.77 -3.93
N CYS A 292 -10.21 16.58 -4.95
CA CYS A 292 -10.83 17.88 -5.16
C CYS A 292 -12.31 17.77 -5.50
N ASP A 293 -12.68 16.84 -6.37
CA ASP A 293 -14.08 16.56 -6.71
C ASP A 293 -14.87 16.13 -5.48
N PHE A 294 -14.32 15.19 -4.70
CA PHE A 294 -14.95 14.71 -3.48
C PHE A 294 -15.10 15.82 -2.44
N MET A 295 -14.04 16.58 -2.15
CA MET A 295 -14.15 17.70 -1.21
C MET A 295 -15.07 18.82 -1.73
N GLY A 296 -15.09 19.06 -3.04
CA GLY A 296 -15.94 20.06 -3.68
C GLY A 296 -17.44 19.73 -3.62
N SER A 297 -17.80 18.45 -3.52
CA SER A 297 -19.18 18.00 -3.40
C SER A 297 -19.70 17.90 -1.95
N HIS A 298 -18.85 18.16 -0.95
CA HIS A 298 -19.20 18.03 0.46
C HIS A 298 -18.96 19.34 1.23
N GLU A 299 -19.77 19.59 2.25
CA GLU A 299 -19.59 20.75 3.13
C GLU A 299 -18.53 20.51 4.19
N GLU A 300 -18.47 19.28 4.72
CA GLU A 300 -17.49 18.88 5.73
C GLU A 300 -16.90 17.52 5.37
N VAL A 301 -15.57 17.40 5.46
CA VAL A 301 -14.85 16.15 5.24
C VAL A 301 -14.02 15.79 6.47
N PHE A 302 -14.08 14.54 6.91
CA PHE A 302 -13.20 14.02 7.96
C PHE A 302 -12.10 13.15 7.34
N VAL A 303 -10.83 13.43 7.64
CA VAL A 303 -9.72 12.57 7.21
C VAL A 303 -9.41 11.56 8.32
N LEU A 304 -9.66 10.29 8.03
CA LEU A 304 -9.40 9.18 8.96
C LEU A 304 -8.23 8.34 8.46
N GLU A 305 -7.20 8.18 9.27
CA GLU A 305 -6.01 7.38 8.96
C GLU A 305 -5.39 6.84 10.25
N ASP A 306 -4.52 5.84 10.15
CA ASP A 306 -3.71 5.36 11.28
C ASP A 306 -2.54 6.31 11.57
N LEU A 307 -2.00 6.24 12.79
CA LEU A 307 -0.74 6.88 13.19
C LEU A 307 -0.67 8.38 12.86
N ASP A 308 0.32 8.79 12.07
CA ASP A 308 0.64 10.19 11.81
C ASP A 308 -0.37 10.87 10.87
N ARG A 309 -0.33 12.20 10.83
CA ARG A 309 -1.20 13.06 10.00
C ARG A 309 -0.73 13.15 8.55
N VAL A 310 -0.46 12.02 7.90
CA VAL A 310 0.15 12.03 6.58
C VAL A 310 -0.86 12.45 5.50
N LEU A 311 -1.99 11.75 5.40
CA LEU A 311 -3.09 12.10 4.50
C LEU A 311 -3.69 13.45 4.89
N GLU A 312 -3.93 13.67 6.18
CA GLU A 312 -4.51 14.91 6.68
C GLU A 312 -3.69 16.14 6.23
N THR A 313 -2.37 16.10 6.40
CA THR A 313 -1.49 17.20 6.00
C THR A 313 -1.53 17.42 4.48
N GLY A 314 -1.46 16.34 3.69
CA GLY A 314 -1.46 16.43 2.23
C GLY A 314 -2.80 16.94 1.66
N ILE A 315 -3.91 16.45 2.19
CA ILE A 315 -5.26 16.84 1.77
C ILE A 315 -5.53 18.30 2.12
N LYS A 316 -5.14 18.77 3.31
CA LYS A 316 -5.27 20.18 3.70
C LYS A 316 -4.45 21.10 2.79
N ALA A 317 -3.21 20.73 2.49
CA ALA A 317 -2.37 21.50 1.58
C ALA A 317 -3.01 21.59 0.18
N LEU A 318 -3.45 20.46 -0.36
CA LEU A 318 -4.16 20.40 -1.64
C LEU A 318 -5.42 21.28 -1.65
N ALA A 319 -6.24 21.17 -0.60
CA ALA A 319 -7.46 21.96 -0.48
C ALA A 319 -7.19 23.48 -0.41
N PHE A 320 -6.13 23.88 0.29
CA PHE A 320 -5.69 25.26 0.36
C PHE A 320 -5.23 25.77 -1.01
N ASP A 321 -4.34 25.03 -1.68
CA ASP A 321 -3.80 25.40 -2.99
C ASP A 321 -4.90 25.50 -4.06
N ARG A 322 -5.95 24.67 -3.93
CA ARG A 322 -7.10 24.61 -4.85
C ARG A 322 -8.26 25.53 -4.45
N GLY A 323 -8.15 26.27 -3.33
CA GLY A 323 -9.17 27.19 -2.87
C GLY A 323 -10.51 26.52 -2.51
N LEU A 324 -10.47 25.28 -2.03
CA LEU A 324 -11.67 24.54 -1.64
C LEU A 324 -12.26 25.10 -0.34
N LYS A 325 -13.58 25.21 -0.29
CA LYS A 325 -14.32 25.76 0.86
C LYS A 325 -14.80 24.71 1.86
N CYS A 326 -14.62 23.43 1.54
CA CYS A 326 -15.00 22.32 2.40
C CYS A 326 -14.29 22.41 3.75
N ARG A 327 -15.04 22.23 4.85
CA ARG A 327 -14.46 22.19 6.18
C ARG A 327 -13.82 20.83 6.42
N ILE A 328 -12.49 20.82 6.57
CA ILE A 328 -11.73 19.59 6.83
C ILE A 328 -11.56 19.39 8.33
N HIS A 329 -12.15 18.32 8.87
CA HIS A 329 -11.94 17.86 10.23
C HIS A 329 -10.66 17.06 10.37
N SER A 330 -10.14 17.03 11.59
CA SER A 330 -8.84 16.47 11.90
C SER A 330 -8.88 15.77 13.22
N ARG A 331 -8.05 14.75 13.35
CA ARG A 331 -7.74 14.10 14.63
C ARG A 331 -7.12 15.16 15.55
N ARG A 332 -7.42 15.17 16.84
CA ARG A 332 -7.03 16.31 17.72
C ARG A 332 -6.12 15.86 18.84
N GLU A 333 -6.45 14.75 19.47
CA GLU A 333 -5.77 14.29 20.66
C GLU A 333 -4.57 13.42 20.29
N ALA A 334 -3.56 13.37 21.16
CA ALA A 334 -2.43 12.47 20.97
C ALA A 334 -2.88 11.00 20.84
N ALA A 335 -3.92 10.62 21.60
CA ALA A 335 -4.53 9.29 21.53
C ALA A 335 -5.13 8.96 20.15
N ASP A 336 -5.44 9.95 19.31
CA ASP A 336 -5.94 9.72 17.95
C ASP A 336 -4.82 9.38 16.95
N LEU A 337 -3.55 9.61 17.34
CA LEU A 337 -2.36 9.46 16.51
C LEU A 337 -1.53 8.20 16.85
N MET A 338 -2.08 7.29 17.65
CA MET A 338 -1.41 6.06 18.10
C MET A 338 -2.37 4.86 18.04
N GLY A 339 -1.84 3.66 17.94
CA GLY A 339 -2.60 2.42 17.89
C GLY A 339 -3.37 2.21 16.58
N GLU A 340 -3.66 0.96 16.28
CA GLU A 340 -4.45 0.57 15.12
C GLU A 340 -5.90 1.09 15.22
N MET A 341 -6.45 1.53 14.08
CA MET A 341 -7.84 1.91 13.96
C MET A 341 -8.76 0.70 14.17
N THR A 342 -9.85 0.92 14.90
CA THR A 342 -10.91 -0.07 15.10
C THR A 342 -12.27 0.59 14.88
N PRO A 343 -13.34 -0.16 14.54
CA PRO A 343 -14.66 0.44 14.34
C PRO A 343 -15.15 1.27 15.53
N PRO A 344 -14.98 0.87 16.80
CA PRO A 344 -15.32 1.72 17.95
C PRO A 344 -14.50 3.02 18.01
N ARG A 345 -13.20 2.98 17.67
CA ARG A 345 -12.37 4.20 17.65
C ARG A 345 -12.80 5.15 16.55
N ALA A 346 -13.07 4.62 15.36
CA ALA A 346 -13.62 5.41 14.24
C ALA A 346 -14.95 6.05 14.64
N ALA A 347 -15.89 5.28 15.21
CA ALA A 347 -17.17 5.79 15.67
C ALA A 347 -17.03 6.89 16.74
N ALA A 348 -16.09 6.76 17.68
CA ALA A 348 -15.82 7.78 18.69
C ALA A 348 -15.30 9.09 18.08
N MET A 349 -14.34 9.01 17.14
CA MET A 349 -13.82 10.19 16.43
C MET A 349 -14.90 10.86 15.58
N LEU A 350 -15.74 10.08 14.89
CA LEU A 350 -16.84 10.58 14.09
C LEU A 350 -17.95 11.20 14.96
N ALA A 351 -18.23 10.66 16.14
CA ALA A 351 -19.16 11.26 17.11
C ALA A 351 -18.65 12.59 17.67
N ALA A 352 -17.34 12.74 17.83
CA ALA A 352 -16.75 14.02 18.23
C ALA A 352 -16.84 15.08 17.11
N ALA A 353 -16.70 14.68 15.85
CA ALA A 353 -16.82 15.59 14.70
C ALA A 353 -18.28 15.93 14.36
N TRP A 354 -19.16 14.93 14.40
CA TRP A 354 -20.56 15.01 13.95
C TRP A 354 -21.51 14.37 14.98
N PRO A 355 -21.68 14.99 16.17
CA PRO A 355 -22.46 14.43 17.28
C PRO A 355 -23.95 14.23 16.98
N GLY A 356 -24.49 14.91 15.95
CA GLY A 356 -25.86 14.71 15.48
C GLY A 356 -26.08 13.44 14.65
N HIS A 357 -25.00 12.82 14.15
CA HIS A 357 -25.06 11.67 13.25
C HIS A 357 -24.47 10.40 13.85
N PHE A 358 -23.55 10.51 14.80
CA PHE A 358 -22.88 9.39 15.42
C PHE A 358 -23.03 9.45 16.95
N LYS A 359 -23.26 8.30 17.57
CA LYS A 359 -23.26 8.16 19.02
C LYS A 359 -21.88 7.73 19.47
N ALA A 360 -21.36 8.36 20.52
CA ALA A 360 -20.14 7.88 21.16
C ALA A 360 -20.36 6.43 21.65
N PRO A 361 -19.45 5.50 21.33
CA PRO A 361 -19.53 4.16 21.89
C PRO A 361 -19.42 4.24 23.43
N PRO A 362 -20.04 3.29 24.16
CA PRO A 362 -19.88 3.23 25.60
C PRO A 362 -18.38 3.12 25.95
N PRO A 363 -17.94 3.75 27.06
CA PRO A 363 -16.54 3.64 27.48
C PRO A 363 -16.18 2.16 27.63
N ARG A 364 -15.02 1.77 27.09
CA ARG A 364 -14.52 0.40 27.31
C ARG A 364 -14.38 0.19 28.81
N PRO A 365 -14.79 -0.97 29.36
CA PRO A 365 -14.37 -1.31 30.72
C PRO A 365 -12.85 -1.24 30.76
N SER A 366 -12.31 -0.57 31.78
CA SER A 366 -10.86 -0.53 32.00
C SER A 366 -10.35 -1.96 32.05
N SER A 367 -9.53 -2.34 31.07
CA SER A 367 -8.73 -3.54 31.16
C SER A 367 -7.67 -3.26 32.21
N GLU A 368 -7.87 -3.79 33.42
CA GLU A 368 -6.80 -3.96 34.43
C GLU A 368 -5.68 -4.85 33.90
#